data_AF-A0A926A858-F1
#
_entry.id   AF-A0A926A858-F1
#
_cell.length_a   1.000
_cell.length_b   1.000
_cell.length_c   1.000
_cell.angle_alpha   90.00
_cell.angle_beta   90.00
_cell.angle_gamma   90.00
#
_symmetry.space_group_name_H-M   'P 1'
#
loop_
_entity.id
_entity.type
_entity.pdbx_description
1 polymer ?
#
loop_
_entity_poly.entity_id
_entity_poly.type
_entity_poly.pdbx_seq_one_letter_code
_entity_poly.pdbx_strand_id
1 'polypeptide(L)'
;MTKRKTTARKATPPTPKPKPTEPRMTEGASLANSKARAIERQKERQQQQRRQQILTIGGVLGVIALLALISLIANNSPVAADIPLGAVERYTGIVSGIDERGYPILGDTQTARVRVVEYASFSCPACLSYHEGAYSSVLDRVKAGEVTYTFVPMGQYGGLGGVEAAAAALCVGEQDQFWAYHDTLFSWQSSYSAQAFTPNRLRTGVEKLGLNVDTYNSCLGSNRPNAVLTAADAEGRALNGFSGTPTLTINGKIMDSLSAEALNAEIDQALALLGGVVQPAVPTATTEIMVTEDATATVPAPTNTQQPTVTELAATP
;
A
#
# COMPACT_ATOMS: atom_id res chain seq x y z
N MET A 1 -69.29 -2.78 53.66
CA MET A 1 -70.63 -2.87 53.03
C MET A 1 -70.40 -3.40 51.61
N THR A 2 -70.94 -4.51 51.11
CA THR A 2 -72.06 -5.35 51.54
C THR A 2 -71.90 -6.74 50.92
N LYS A 3 -72.15 -7.77 51.73
CA LYS A 3 -72.29 -9.20 51.37
C LYS A 3 -73.34 -9.39 50.27
N ARG A 4 -73.19 -10.43 49.44
CA ARG A 4 -74.33 -11.29 49.07
C ARG A 4 -73.89 -12.71 48.70
N LYS A 5 -74.30 -13.64 49.57
CA LYS A 5 -74.42 -15.08 49.35
C LYS A 5 -75.61 -15.35 48.42
N THR A 6 -75.49 -16.36 47.56
CA THR A 6 -76.61 -17.07 46.91
C THR A 6 -76.09 -18.47 46.54
N THR A 7 -76.24 -19.45 47.43
CA THR A 7 -77.24 -20.55 47.41
C THR A 7 -77.14 -21.52 46.23
N ALA A 8 -76.79 -22.75 46.58
CA ALA A 8 -76.74 -23.95 45.76
C ALA A 8 -78.12 -24.36 45.20
N ARG A 9 -78.12 -24.91 43.98
CA ARG A 9 -79.18 -25.81 43.49
C ARG A 9 -78.55 -27.13 43.06
N LYS A 10 -78.96 -28.19 43.76
CA LYS A 10 -78.65 -29.59 43.55
C LYS A 10 -79.42 -30.07 42.30
N ALA A 11 -78.72 -30.46 41.25
CA ALA A 11 -79.31 -31.07 40.06
C ALA A 11 -79.22 -32.61 40.17
N THR A 12 -80.37 -33.26 40.00
CA THR A 12 -80.59 -34.71 40.01
C THR A 12 -79.84 -35.39 38.85
N PRO A 13 -79.22 -36.57 39.04
CA PRO A 13 -78.55 -37.27 37.96
C PRO A 13 -79.56 -37.88 36.96
N PRO A 14 -79.32 -37.82 35.65
CA PRO A 14 -80.13 -38.52 34.67
C PRO A 14 -79.88 -40.03 34.71
N THR A 15 -80.95 -40.80 34.56
CA THR A 15 -80.97 -42.26 34.45
C THR A 15 -80.12 -42.77 33.27
N PRO A 16 -79.38 -43.89 33.41
CA PRO A 16 -78.61 -44.45 32.32
C PRO A 16 -79.53 -45.10 31.28
N LYS A 17 -79.41 -44.66 30.01
CA LYS A 17 -80.02 -45.34 28.86
C LYS A 17 -79.34 -46.71 28.63
N PRO A 18 -80.09 -47.74 28.19
CA PRO A 18 -79.51 -49.04 27.87
C PRO A 18 -78.51 -48.92 26.71
N LYS A 19 -77.34 -49.53 26.92
CA LYS A 19 -76.23 -49.61 25.96
C LYS A 19 -76.67 -50.44 24.74
N PRO A 20 -76.45 -49.99 23.50
CA PRO A 20 -76.61 -50.84 22.33
C PRO A 20 -75.58 -51.97 22.39
N THR A 21 -76.02 -53.19 22.14
CA THR A 21 -75.17 -54.38 22.00
C THR A 21 -74.24 -54.17 20.80
N GLU A 22 -72.95 -53.94 21.06
CA GLU A 22 -71.93 -53.92 20.01
C GLU A 22 -71.76 -55.32 19.42
N PRO A 23 -71.62 -55.45 18.08
CA PRO A 23 -71.27 -56.72 17.47
C PRO A 23 -69.87 -57.14 17.92
N ARG A 24 -69.74 -58.39 18.36
CA ARG A 24 -68.48 -59.04 18.75
C ARG A 24 -67.53 -59.08 17.56
N MET A 25 -66.63 -58.09 17.48
CA MET A 25 -65.53 -58.11 16.50
C MET A 25 -64.57 -59.24 16.84
N THR A 26 -64.25 -60.05 15.85
CA THR A 26 -63.33 -61.19 15.98
C THR A 26 -61.90 -60.71 16.21
N GLU A 27 -61.22 -61.32 17.16
CA GLU A 27 -59.88 -61.00 17.65
C GLU A 27 -58.81 -60.91 16.53
N GLY A 28 -59.00 -61.67 15.43
CA GLY A 28 -58.14 -61.65 14.25
C GLY A 28 -58.24 -60.38 13.39
N ALA A 29 -59.40 -59.73 13.32
CA ALA A 29 -59.59 -58.49 12.55
C ALA A 29 -58.96 -57.27 13.26
N SER A 30 -58.93 -57.29 14.60
CA SER A 30 -58.31 -56.26 15.44
C SER A 30 -56.78 -56.23 15.26
N LEU A 31 -56.14 -57.40 15.27
CA LEU A 31 -54.68 -57.50 15.13
C LEU A 31 -54.21 -57.09 13.72
N ALA A 32 -54.91 -57.50 12.66
CA ALA A 32 -54.59 -57.12 11.29
C ALA A 32 -54.69 -55.60 11.06
N ASN A 33 -55.73 -54.96 11.60
CA ASN A 33 -55.92 -53.51 11.52
C ASN A 33 -54.87 -52.73 12.32
N SER A 34 -54.40 -53.27 13.45
CA SER A 34 -53.34 -52.63 14.25
C SER A 34 -51.97 -52.63 13.56
N LYS A 35 -51.62 -53.73 12.88
CA LYS A 35 -50.37 -53.86 12.12
C LYS A 35 -50.35 -52.95 10.88
N ALA A 36 -51.46 -52.88 10.15
CA ALA A 36 -51.59 -51.98 9.00
C ALA A 36 -51.40 -50.51 9.38
N ARG A 37 -52.02 -50.08 10.48
CA ARG A 37 -51.87 -48.71 11.04
C ARG A 37 -50.45 -48.42 11.53
N ALA A 38 -49.73 -49.43 12.04
CA ALA A 38 -48.34 -49.27 12.45
C ALA A 38 -47.39 -49.06 11.25
N ILE A 39 -47.60 -49.79 10.16
CA ILE A 39 -46.83 -49.65 8.91
C ILE A 39 -47.08 -48.29 8.26
N GLU A 40 -48.33 -47.82 8.23
CA GLU A 40 -48.69 -46.50 7.68
C GLU A 40 -48.00 -45.35 8.45
N ARG A 41 -48.06 -45.39 9.79
CA ARG A 41 -47.34 -44.42 10.65
C ARG A 41 -45.82 -44.48 10.48
N GLN A 42 -45.25 -45.66 10.24
CA GLN A 42 -43.81 -45.79 9.96
C GLN A 42 -43.45 -45.17 8.60
N LYS A 43 -44.27 -45.36 7.56
CA LYS A 43 -44.08 -44.72 6.24
C LYS A 43 -44.20 -43.21 6.33
N GLU A 44 -45.17 -42.68 7.07
CA GLU A 44 -45.32 -41.23 7.30
C GLU A 44 -44.11 -40.64 8.03
N ARG A 45 -43.60 -41.31 9.07
CA ARG A 45 -42.37 -40.88 9.78
C ARG A 45 -41.15 -40.93 8.88
N GLN A 46 -40.99 -41.98 8.08
CA GLN A 46 -39.90 -42.07 7.10
C GLN A 46 -40.01 -40.98 6.02
N GLN A 47 -41.22 -40.67 5.54
CA GLN A 47 -41.45 -39.57 4.59
C GLN A 47 -41.18 -38.21 5.23
N GLN A 48 -41.60 -37.98 6.48
CA GLN A 48 -41.31 -36.75 7.22
C GLN A 48 -39.81 -36.58 7.48
N GLN A 49 -39.12 -37.64 7.89
CA GLN A 49 -37.66 -37.64 8.06
C GLN A 49 -36.94 -37.38 6.74
N ARG A 50 -37.35 -38.03 5.63
CA ARG A 50 -36.79 -37.75 4.30
C ARG A 50 -37.06 -36.31 3.86
N ARG A 51 -38.25 -35.77 4.11
CA ARG A 51 -38.58 -34.38 3.77
C ARG A 51 -37.73 -33.40 4.59
N GLN A 52 -37.56 -33.64 5.89
CA GLN A 52 -36.68 -32.83 6.73
C GLN A 52 -35.21 -32.96 6.29
N GLN A 53 -34.73 -34.17 5.97
CA GLN A 53 -33.39 -34.40 5.43
C GLN A 53 -33.16 -33.69 4.09
N ILE A 54 -34.13 -33.74 3.17
CA ILE A 54 -34.05 -33.02 1.89
C ILE A 54 -34.01 -31.51 2.12
N LEU A 55 -34.83 -30.98 3.03
CA LEU A 55 -34.84 -29.56 3.37
C LEU A 55 -33.53 -29.11 4.04
N THR A 56 -32.97 -29.91 4.96
CA THR A 56 -31.70 -29.57 5.61
C THR A 56 -30.53 -29.67 4.65
N ILE A 57 -30.44 -30.73 3.84
CA ILE A 57 -29.40 -30.89 2.82
C ILE A 57 -29.51 -29.77 1.77
N GLY A 58 -30.71 -29.50 1.27
CA GLY A 58 -30.95 -28.41 0.34
C GLY A 58 -30.58 -27.04 0.93
N GLY A 59 -30.90 -26.81 2.21
CA GLY A 59 -30.51 -25.60 2.93
C GLY A 59 -28.99 -25.46 3.07
N VAL A 60 -28.28 -26.53 3.48
CA VAL A 60 -26.82 -26.54 3.61
C VAL A 60 -26.14 -26.31 2.26
N LEU A 61 -26.58 -27.02 1.21
CA LEU A 61 -26.06 -26.82 -0.15
C LEU A 61 -26.33 -25.42 -0.67
N GLY A 62 -27.50 -24.85 -0.38
CA GLY A 62 -27.83 -23.46 -0.71
C GLY A 62 -26.90 -22.46 -0.03
N VAL A 63 -26.58 -22.66 1.25
CA VAL A 63 -25.63 -21.82 1.99
C VAL A 63 -24.22 -21.96 1.42
N ILE A 64 -23.76 -23.19 1.13
CA ILE A 64 -22.43 -23.43 0.54
C ILE A 64 -22.35 -22.76 -0.85
N ALA A 65 -23.36 -22.92 -1.69
CA ALA A 65 -23.42 -22.28 -3.00
C ALA A 65 -23.42 -20.75 -2.90
N LEU A 66 -24.14 -20.19 -1.93
CA LEU A 66 -24.16 -18.75 -1.67
C LEU A 66 -22.78 -18.24 -1.23
N LEU A 67 -22.11 -18.94 -0.31
CA LEU A 67 -20.76 -18.59 0.14
C LEU A 67 -19.74 -18.70 -0.99
N ALA A 68 -19.82 -19.75 -1.82
CA ALA A 68 -18.99 -19.91 -3.00
C ALA A 68 -19.23 -18.78 -4.02
N LEU A 69 -20.49 -18.40 -4.24
CA LEU A 69 -20.86 -17.29 -5.12
C LEU A 69 -20.34 -15.94 -4.58
N ILE A 70 -20.49 -15.68 -3.28
CA ILE A 70 -19.95 -14.47 -2.63
C ILE A 70 -18.43 -14.45 -2.76
N SER A 71 -17.75 -15.57 -2.52
CA SER A 71 -16.31 -15.67 -2.68
C SER A 71 -15.87 -15.45 -4.13
N LEU A 72 -16.62 -15.98 -5.11
CA LEU A 72 -16.36 -15.76 -6.53
C LEU A 72 -16.51 -14.28 -6.88
N ILE A 73 -17.58 -13.62 -6.44
CA ILE A 73 -17.83 -12.20 -6.70
C ILE A 73 -16.79 -11.34 -6.00
N ALA A 74 -16.47 -11.61 -4.73
CA ALA A 74 -15.47 -10.84 -3.98
C ALA A 74 -14.06 -10.98 -4.58
N ASN A 75 -13.72 -12.16 -5.10
CA ASN A 75 -12.42 -12.40 -5.73
C ASN A 75 -12.33 -11.88 -7.16
N ASN A 76 -13.46 -11.74 -7.86
CA ASN A 76 -13.50 -11.35 -9.27
C ASN A 76 -14.04 -9.92 -9.50
N SER A 77 -14.31 -9.16 -8.42
CA SER A 77 -14.70 -7.76 -8.54
C SER A 77 -13.46 -6.91 -8.82
N PRO A 78 -13.49 -6.03 -9.83
CA PRO A 78 -12.34 -5.21 -10.18
C PRO A 78 -12.01 -4.28 -9.02
N VAL A 79 -10.83 -4.46 -8.41
CA VAL A 79 -10.29 -3.51 -7.44
C VAL A 79 -9.53 -2.41 -8.19
N ALA A 80 -9.75 -1.15 -7.81
CA ALA A 80 -8.96 -0.05 -8.32
C ALA A 80 -7.50 -0.19 -7.85
N ALA A 81 -6.59 -0.19 -8.82
CA ALA A 81 -5.16 -0.39 -8.65
C ALA A 81 -4.46 0.49 -9.69
N ASP A 82 -4.63 1.80 -9.60
CA ASP A 82 -4.22 2.70 -10.68
C ASP A 82 -2.70 2.86 -10.71
N ILE A 83 -2.09 2.68 -11.88
CA ILE A 83 -0.65 2.89 -12.06
C ILE A 83 -0.45 4.38 -12.35
N PRO A 84 0.40 5.10 -11.61
CA PRO A 84 0.66 6.51 -11.87
C PRO A 84 1.17 6.71 -13.31
N LEU A 85 0.72 7.79 -13.95
CA LEU A 85 1.20 8.15 -15.28
C LEU A 85 2.71 8.41 -15.22
N GLY A 86 3.46 7.84 -16.16
CA GLY A 86 4.91 8.02 -16.22
C GLY A 86 5.69 7.11 -15.27
N ALA A 87 5.05 6.22 -14.50
CA ALA A 87 5.75 5.38 -13.50
C ALA A 87 6.85 4.50 -14.12
N VAL A 88 6.64 3.99 -15.34
CA VAL A 88 7.65 3.20 -16.06
C VAL A 88 8.66 4.12 -16.77
N GLU A 89 8.15 5.17 -17.42
CA GLU A 89 8.95 6.13 -18.19
C GLU A 89 9.97 6.86 -17.32
N ARG A 90 9.64 7.14 -16.06
CA ARG A 90 10.50 7.84 -15.09
C ARG A 90 11.87 7.18 -14.90
N TYR A 91 11.93 5.85 -15.05
CA TYR A 91 13.13 5.03 -14.84
C TYR A 91 13.74 4.50 -16.13
N THR A 92 13.15 4.82 -17.28
CA THR A 92 13.66 4.38 -18.58
C THR A 92 15.05 4.93 -18.82
N GLY A 93 15.99 4.04 -19.17
CA GLY A 93 17.40 4.41 -19.44
C GLY A 93 18.28 4.55 -18.20
N ILE A 94 17.73 4.38 -16.98
CA ILE A 94 18.53 4.32 -15.75
C ILE A 94 18.96 2.87 -15.52
N VAL A 95 20.25 2.66 -15.23
CA VAL A 95 20.74 1.34 -14.80
C VAL A 95 20.03 0.96 -13.50
N SER A 96 19.43 -0.23 -13.46
CA SER A 96 18.72 -0.73 -12.28
C SER A 96 18.99 -2.22 -12.08
N GLY A 97 18.78 -2.70 -10.87
CA GLY A 97 18.91 -4.12 -10.55
C GLY A 97 18.67 -4.40 -9.08
N ILE A 98 19.22 -5.53 -8.62
CA ILE A 98 19.21 -5.96 -7.23
C ILE A 98 20.66 -6.12 -6.77
N ASP A 99 21.00 -5.56 -5.61
CA ASP A 99 22.33 -5.70 -5.02
C ASP A 99 22.55 -7.10 -4.39
N GLU A 100 23.76 -7.37 -3.93
CA GLU A 100 24.15 -8.65 -3.30
C GLU A 100 23.36 -9.02 -2.03
N ARG A 101 22.66 -8.05 -1.42
CA ARG A 101 21.82 -8.24 -0.23
C ARG A 101 20.37 -8.52 -0.60
N GLY A 102 20.01 -8.41 -1.87
CA GLY A 102 18.63 -8.55 -2.35
C GLY A 102 17.87 -7.23 -2.39
N TYR A 103 18.55 -6.08 -2.28
CA TYR A 103 17.90 -4.78 -2.29
C TYR A 103 17.89 -4.13 -3.68
N PRO A 104 16.77 -3.53 -4.10
CA PRO A 104 16.70 -2.76 -5.33
C PRO A 104 17.67 -1.59 -5.36
N ILE A 105 18.36 -1.43 -6.48
CA ILE A 105 19.34 -0.37 -6.72
C ILE A 105 19.10 0.32 -8.06
N LEU A 106 19.36 1.63 -8.09
CA LEU A 106 19.48 2.46 -9.29
C LEU A 106 20.90 3.04 -9.39
N GLY A 107 21.31 3.34 -10.61
CA GLY A 107 22.60 3.91 -10.94
C GLY A 107 23.66 2.84 -11.19
N ASP A 108 24.69 3.21 -11.95
CA ASP A 108 25.79 2.32 -12.29
C ASP A 108 26.81 2.27 -11.13
N THR A 109 26.91 1.10 -10.49
CA THR A 109 27.82 0.85 -9.37
C THR A 109 29.29 0.91 -9.74
N GLN A 110 29.64 0.88 -11.03
CA GLN A 110 31.03 0.96 -11.49
C GLN A 110 31.50 2.41 -11.63
N THR A 111 30.59 3.34 -11.89
CA THR A 111 30.92 4.73 -12.23
C THR A 111 30.47 5.73 -11.16
N ALA A 112 29.33 5.51 -10.53
CA ALA A 112 28.83 6.38 -9.47
C ALA A 112 29.69 6.25 -8.21
N ARG A 113 30.13 7.39 -7.67
CA ARG A 113 31.11 7.41 -6.57
C ARG A 113 30.48 7.60 -5.20
N VAL A 114 29.22 8.04 -5.16
CA VAL A 114 28.48 8.28 -3.91
C VAL A 114 27.33 7.29 -3.80
N ARG A 115 27.17 6.70 -2.62
CA ARG A 115 26.12 5.72 -2.35
C ARG A 115 25.07 6.34 -1.44
N VAL A 116 23.85 6.49 -1.96
CA VAL A 116 22.68 6.86 -1.18
C VAL A 116 21.88 5.60 -0.88
N VAL A 117 21.56 5.36 0.38
CA VAL A 117 20.73 4.22 0.81
C VAL A 117 19.55 4.77 1.60
N GLU A 118 18.34 4.47 1.16
CA GLU A 118 17.10 4.77 1.88
C GLU A 118 16.61 3.51 2.60
N TYR A 119 16.36 3.62 3.89
CA TYR A 119 15.65 2.63 4.71
C TYR A 119 14.23 3.13 4.92
N ALA A 120 13.26 2.50 4.24
CA ALA A 120 11.91 3.02 4.16
C ALA A 120 10.84 1.93 4.10
N SER A 121 9.61 2.33 4.44
CA SER A 121 8.42 1.50 4.35
C SER A 121 7.37 2.17 3.45
N PHE A 122 6.76 1.39 2.56
CA PHE A 122 5.63 1.83 1.75
C PHE A 122 4.40 2.24 2.56
N SER A 123 4.28 1.79 3.82
CA SER A 123 3.16 2.17 4.68
C SER A 123 3.48 3.32 5.65
N CYS A 124 4.69 3.90 5.59
CA CYS A 124 5.10 5.01 6.45
C CYS A 124 4.73 6.38 5.83
N PRO A 125 3.96 7.25 6.52
CA PRO A 125 3.58 8.56 5.99
C PRO A 125 4.76 9.51 5.75
N ALA A 126 5.81 9.43 6.57
CA ALA A 126 7.01 10.24 6.37
C ALA A 126 7.82 9.78 5.14
N CYS A 127 7.80 8.48 4.81
CA CYS A 127 8.43 7.96 3.60
C CYS A 127 7.70 8.47 2.35
N LEU A 128 6.36 8.49 2.38
CA LEU A 128 5.57 9.13 1.33
C LEU A 128 5.93 10.60 1.13
N SER A 129 6.02 11.36 2.23
CA SER A 129 6.37 12.78 2.16
C SER A 129 7.76 13.00 1.57
N TYR A 130 8.73 12.13 1.87
CA TYR A 130 10.04 12.15 1.22
C TYR A 130 9.94 11.80 -0.28
N HIS A 131 9.18 10.75 -0.62
CA HIS A 131 8.98 10.29 -1.98
C HIS A 131 8.34 11.35 -2.89
N GLU A 132 7.32 12.05 -2.39
CA GLU A 132 6.63 13.16 -3.08
C GLU A 132 7.47 14.45 -3.12
N GLY A 133 8.41 14.60 -2.18
CA GLY A 133 9.30 15.76 -2.08
C GLY A 133 10.70 15.50 -2.65
N ALA A 134 11.65 15.23 -1.74
CA ALA A 134 13.08 15.27 -2.03
C ALA A 134 13.60 14.11 -2.89
N TYR A 135 12.87 12.99 -3.00
CA TYR A 135 13.30 11.83 -3.78
C TYR A 135 13.62 12.17 -5.24
N SER A 136 12.82 13.04 -5.87
CA SER A 136 13.05 13.51 -7.24
C SER A 136 14.45 14.10 -7.45
N SER A 137 14.93 14.90 -6.49
CA SER A 137 16.26 15.50 -6.55
C SER A 137 17.39 14.46 -6.49
N VAL A 138 17.22 13.40 -5.69
CA VAL A 138 18.19 12.29 -5.63
C VAL A 138 18.16 11.47 -6.92
N LEU A 139 16.98 11.25 -7.48
CA LEU A 139 16.85 10.56 -8.76
C LEU A 139 17.52 11.31 -9.92
N ASP A 140 17.50 12.65 -9.91
CA ASP A 140 18.23 13.45 -10.91
C ASP A 140 19.74 13.24 -10.81
N ARG A 141 20.28 13.11 -9.59
CA ARG A 141 21.69 12.76 -9.34
C ARG A 141 22.03 11.35 -9.82
N VAL A 142 21.11 10.40 -9.68
CA VAL A 142 21.25 9.04 -10.24
C VAL A 142 21.31 9.10 -11.77
N LYS A 143 20.43 9.86 -12.42
CA LYS A 143 20.42 10.03 -13.88
C LYS A 143 21.68 10.71 -14.40
N ALA A 144 22.27 11.61 -13.62
CA ALA A 144 23.56 12.23 -13.91
C ALA A 144 24.76 11.26 -13.74
N GLY A 145 24.53 10.04 -13.22
CA GLY A 145 25.58 9.07 -12.95
C GLY A 145 26.45 9.40 -11.73
N GLU A 146 26.00 10.33 -10.89
CA GLU A 146 26.78 10.82 -9.74
C GLU A 146 26.64 9.87 -8.54
N VAL A 147 25.45 9.30 -8.36
CA VAL A 147 25.11 8.48 -7.20
C VAL A 147 24.48 7.15 -7.60
N THR A 148 24.72 6.11 -6.81
CA THR A 148 23.84 4.94 -6.75
C THR A 148 22.80 5.17 -5.66
N TYR A 149 21.57 4.73 -5.90
CA TYR A 149 20.48 4.80 -4.94
C TYR A 149 19.96 3.41 -4.62
N THR A 150 20.04 2.97 -3.37
CA THR A 150 19.54 1.67 -2.90
C THR A 150 18.32 1.87 -2.01
N PHE A 151 17.23 1.16 -2.29
CA PHE A 151 16.05 1.12 -1.43
C PHE A 151 16.08 -0.13 -0.56
N VAL A 152 16.09 0.04 0.76
CA VAL A 152 16.07 -1.03 1.75
C VAL A 152 14.63 -1.15 2.29
N PRO A 153 13.87 -2.16 1.86
CA PRO A 153 12.45 -2.29 2.19
C PRO A 153 12.24 -2.74 3.64
N MET A 154 11.75 -1.84 4.50
CA MET A 154 11.48 -2.10 5.91
C MET A 154 9.99 -2.36 6.15
N GLY A 155 9.56 -3.63 6.11
CA GLY A 155 8.13 -3.98 6.14
C GLY A 155 7.41 -3.70 7.46
N GLN A 156 8.13 -3.62 8.59
CA GLN A 156 7.54 -3.50 9.92
C GLN A 156 7.38 -2.06 10.45
N TYR A 157 7.61 -1.07 9.59
CA TYR A 157 7.49 0.35 9.93
C TYR A 157 6.28 0.96 9.24
N GLY A 158 5.58 1.89 9.91
CA GLY A 158 4.41 2.56 9.34
C GLY A 158 3.07 1.90 9.67
N GLY A 159 2.16 1.89 8.70
CA GLY A 159 0.78 1.41 8.82
C GLY A 159 0.55 -0.02 8.34
N LEU A 160 -0.73 -0.38 8.20
CA LEU A 160 -1.19 -1.69 7.75
C LEU A 160 -0.65 -2.03 6.35
N GLY A 161 -0.27 -3.29 6.16
CA GLY A 161 0.10 -3.81 4.84
C GLY A 161 1.54 -3.52 4.40
N GLY A 162 2.40 -2.99 5.28
CA GLY A 162 3.78 -2.65 4.94
C GLY A 162 4.63 -3.86 4.51
N VAL A 163 4.47 -4.99 5.20
CA VAL A 163 5.16 -6.25 4.85
C VAL A 163 4.67 -6.77 3.50
N GLU A 164 3.37 -6.75 3.27
CA GLU A 164 2.74 -7.20 2.02
C GLU A 164 3.17 -6.33 0.84
N ALA A 165 3.18 -5.00 1.00
CA ALA A 165 3.65 -4.07 -0.02
C ALA A 165 5.14 -4.29 -0.35
N ALA A 166 5.98 -4.42 0.68
CA ALA A 166 7.41 -4.62 0.51
C ALA A 166 7.74 -5.96 -0.16
N ALA A 167 7.07 -7.05 0.26
CA ALA A 167 7.19 -8.35 -0.37
C ALA A 167 6.71 -8.34 -1.83
N ALA A 168 5.60 -7.68 -2.11
CA ALA A 168 5.09 -7.53 -3.46
C ALA A 168 6.07 -6.76 -4.36
N ALA A 169 6.63 -5.66 -3.85
CA ALA A 169 7.63 -4.87 -4.57
C ALA A 169 8.86 -5.70 -4.92
N LEU A 170 9.42 -6.45 -3.96
CA LEU A 170 10.55 -7.34 -4.22
C LEU A 170 10.24 -8.37 -5.31
N CYS A 171 9.04 -8.99 -5.27
CA CYS A 171 8.63 -9.97 -6.28
C CYS A 171 8.35 -9.36 -7.66
N VAL A 172 7.92 -8.11 -7.73
CA VAL A 172 7.83 -7.35 -8.98
C VAL A 172 9.23 -6.96 -9.49
N GLY A 173 10.18 -6.74 -8.59
CA GLY A 173 11.59 -6.50 -8.91
C GLY A 173 12.28 -7.66 -9.62
N GLU A 174 11.85 -8.90 -9.40
CA GLU A 174 12.34 -10.07 -10.17
C GLU A 174 11.93 -10.05 -11.64
N GLN A 175 11.04 -9.12 -12.01
CA GLN A 175 10.59 -8.88 -13.38
C GLN A 175 10.98 -7.47 -13.86
N ASP A 176 12.05 -6.90 -13.30
CA ASP A 176 12.65 -5.62 -13.69
C ASP A 176 11.72 -4.40 -13.58
N GLN A 177 10.67 -4.48 -12.74
CA GLN A 177 9.68 -3.42 -12.57
C GLN A 177 9.58 -2.89 -11.14
N PHE A 178 10.61 -3.13 -10.31
CA PHE A 178 10.62 -2.68 -8.91
C PHE A 178 10.26 -1.19 -8.79
N TRP A 179 10.93 -0.33 -9.55
CA TRP A 179 10.84 1.12 -9.39
C TRP A 179 9.53 1.72 -9.87
N ALA A 180 8.95 1.18 -10.96
CA ALA A 180 7.60 1.56 -11.38
C ALA A 180 6.55 1.16 -10.34
N TYR A 181 6.72 -0.02 -9.73
CA TYR A 181 5.82 -0.48 -8.68
C TYR A 181 6.05 0.23 -7.35
N HIS A 182 7.28 0.64 -7.05
CA HIS A 182 7.63 1.48 -5.90
C HIS A 182 6.85 2.80 -5.92
N ASP A 183 6.87 3.53 -7.04
CA ASP A 183 6.08 4.77 -7.20
C ASP A 183 4.58 4.48 -7.11
N THR A 184 4.14 3.34 -7.65
CA THR A 184 2.75 2.89 -7.57
C THR A 184 2.31 2.65 -6.12
N LEU A 185 3.13 1.97 -5.30
CA LEU A 185 2.81 1.67 -3.91
C LEU A 185 2.72 2.93 -3.05
N PHE A 186 3.63 3.90 -3.23
CA PHE A 186 3.53 5.19 -2.55
C PHE A 186 2.28 5.98 -3.00
N SER A 187 1.97 5.98 -4.29
CA SER A 187 0.72 6.58 -4.79
C SER A 187 -0.54 5.91 -4.22
N TRP A 188 -0.50 4.60 -3.98
CA TRP A 188 -1.62 3.87 -3.39
C TRP A 188 -1.79 4.15 -1.91
N GLN A 189 -0.70 4.41 -1.19
CA GLN A 189 -0.75 4.80 0.20
C GLN A 189 -1.60 6.07 0.39
N SER A 190 -1.41 7.08 -0.48
CA SER A 190 -2.20 8.31 -0.47
C SER A 190 -3.63 8.10 -1.00
N SER A 191 -3.77 7.32 -2.07
CA SER A 191 -5.06 7.17 -2.78
C SER A 191 -6.05 6.22 -2.10
N TYR A 192 -5.56 5.20 -1.40
CA TYR A 192 -6.40 4.12 -0.87
C TYR A 192 -6.21 3.86 0.63
N SER A 193 -5.26 4.53 1.29
CA SER A 193 -5.06 4.49 2.75
C SER A 193 -5.00 3.06 3.29
N ALA A 194 -5.86 2.67 4.24
CA ALA A 194 -5.91 1.33 4.84
C ALA A 194 -6.15 0.19 3.84
N GLN A 195 -6.64 0.49 2.63
CA GLN A 195 -6.83 -0.49 1.57
C GLN A 195 -5.64 -0.56 0.61
N ALA A 196 -4.64 0.33 0.69
CA ALA A 196 -3.56 0.45 -0.28
C ALA A 196 -2.85 -0.88 -0.62
N PHE A 197 -2.71 -1.76 0.36
CA PHE A 197 -1.87 -2.96 0.23
C PHE A 197 -2.65 -4.26 0.46
N THR A 198 -3.93 -4.31 0.09
CA THR A 198 -4.65 -5.59 0.10
C THR A 198 -4.05 -6.55 -0.93
N PRO A 199 -4.02 -7.88 -0.66
CA PRO A 199 -3.47 -8.86 -1.59
C PRO A 199 -4.05 -8.77 -3.01
N ASN A 200 -5.36 -8.54 -3.11
CA ASN A 200 -6.04 -8.39 -4.41
C ASN A 200 -5.54 -7.16 -5.17
N ARG A 201 -5.38 -6.00 -4.52
CA ARG A 201 -4.88 -4.79 -5.19
C ARG A 201 -3.44 -4.91 -5.61
N LEU A 202 -2.59 -5.47 -4.74
CA LEU A 202 -1.19 -5.74 -5.05
C LEU A 202 -1.09 -6.58 -6.32
N ARG A 203 -1.79 -7.73 -6.35
CA ARG A 203 -1.86 -8.62 -7.51
C ARG A 203 -2.42 -7.93 -8.76
N THR A 204 -3.49 -7.13 -8.65
CA THR A 204 -4.06 -6.40 -9.80
C THR A 204 -3.10 -5.33 -10.35
N GLY A 205 -2.24 -4.73 -9.53
CA GLY A 205 -1.18 -3.85 -10.03
C GLY A 205 -0.15 -4.58 -10.88
N VAL A 206 0.21 -5.80 -10.49
CA VAL A 206 1.11 -6.67 -11.29
C VAL A 206 0.50 -6.95 -12.67
N GLU A 207 -0.80 -7.28 -12.71
CA GLU A 207 -1.53 -7.47 -13.97
C GLU A 207 -1.55 -6.21 -14.84
N LYS A 208 -1.80 -5.04 -14.24
CA LYS A 208 -1.85 -3.76 -14.96
C LYS A 208 -0.49 -3.29 -15.49
N LEU A 209 0.61 -3.70 -14.84
CA LEU A 209 1.96 -3.50 -15.38
C LEU A 209 2.30 -4.51 -16.50
N GLY A 210 1.39 -5.44 -16.83
CA GLY A 210 1.60 -6.45 -17.86
C GLY A 210 2.57 -7.56 -17.44
N LEU A 211 2.78 -7.75 -16.14
CA LEU A 211 3.75 -8.70 -15.60
C LEU A 211 3.13 -10.09 -15.41
N ASN A 212 4.00 -11.10 -15.31
CA ASN A 212 3.58 -12.47 -15.11
C ASN A 212 3.16 -12.67 -13.64
N VAL A 213 1.86 -12.92 -13.46
CA VAL A 213 1.26 -13.15 -12.14
C VAL A 213 1.70 -14.47 -11.50
N ASP A 214 1.99 -15.50 -12.30
CA ASP A 214 2.46 -16.78 -11.77
C ASP A 214 3.89 -16.67 -11.23
N THR A 215 4.76 -15.92 -11.91
CA THR A 215 6.10 -15.57 -11.40
C THR A 215 6.00 -14.82 -10.08
N TYR A 216 5.13 -13.80 -10.02
CA TYR A 216 4.86 -13.04 -8.81
C TYR A 216 4.35 -13.93 -7.66
N ASN A 217 3.35 -14.77 -7.91
CA ASN A 217 2.80 -15.69 -6.91
C ASN A 217 3.83 -16.72 -6.45
N SER A 218 4.68 -17.21 -7.36
CA SER A 218 5.76 -18.14 -7.01
C SER A 218 6.80 -17.48 -6.11
N CYS A 219 7.12 -16.20 -6.34
CA CYS A 219 7.99 -15.43 -5.46
C CYS A 219 7.37 -15.24 -4.07
N LEU A 220 6.11 -14.79 -4.00
CA LEU A 220 5.40 -14.62 -2.73
C LEU A 220 5.20 -15.92 -1.95
N GLY A 221 4.96 -17.02 -2.66
CA GLY A 221 4.83 -18.35 -2.05
C GLY A 221 6.15 -18.94 -1.56
N SER A 222 7.29 -18.29 -1.85
CA SER A 222 8.61 -18.67 -1.35
C SER A 222 8.98 -17.90 -0.09
N ASN A 223 10.07 -18.30 0.58
CA ASN A 223 10.61 -17.54 1.73
C ASN A 223 11.57 -16.40 1.32
N ARG A 224 11.80 -16.18 0.02
CA ARG A 224 12.78 -15.21 -0.49
C ARG A 224 12.47 -13.77 -0.05
N PRO A 225 11.29 -13.19 -0.30
CA PRO A 225 11.00 -11.81 0.12
C PRO A 225 11.09 -11.66 1.64
N ASN A 226 10.57 -12.61 2.41
CA ASN A 226 10.62 -12.55 3.87
C ASN A 226 12.06 -12.56 4.43
N ALA A 227 12.97 -13.30 3.81
CA ALA A 227 14.37 -13.31 4.20
C ALA A 227 15.02 -11.93 3.98
N VAL A 228 14.76 -11.29 2.83
CA VAL A 228 15.24 -9.94 2.52
C VAL A 228 14.66 -8.92 3.49
N LEU A 229 13.35 -8.95 3.77
CA LEU A 229 12.71 -8.02 4.71
C LEU A 229 13.25 -8.17 6.13
N THR A 230 13.48 -9.42 6.58
CA THR A 230 14.06 -9.67 7.91
C THR A 230 15.48 -9.11 8.02
N ALA A 231 16.28 -9.28 6.97
CA ALA A 231 17.63 -8.73 6.89
C ALA A 231 17.60 -7.19 6.86
N ALA A 232 16.71 -6.58 6.07
CA ALA A 232 16.49 -5.15 5.99
C ALA A 232 16.14 -4.53 7.36
N ASP A 233 15.18 -5.13 8.06
CA ASP A 233 14.78 -4.70 9.41
C ASP A 233 15.91 -4.84 10.44
N ALA A 234 16.75 -5.87 10.33
CA ALA A 234 17.90 -6.05 11.20
C ALA A 234 19.02 -5.03 10.90
N GLU A 235 19.30 -4.80 9.62
CA GLU A 235 20.31 -3.85 9.14
C GLU A 235 19.96 -2.42 9.57
N GLY A 236 18.74 -1.96 9.29
CA GLY A 236 18.31 -0.62 9.68
C GLY A 236 18.41 -0.38 11.19
N ARG A 237 17.97 -1.34 12.01
CA ARG A 237 18.06 -1.25 13.49
C ARG A 237 19.49 -1.27 14.02
N ALA A 238 20.45 -1.80 13.26
CA ALA A 238 21.85 -1.83 13.64
C ALA A 238 22.58 -0.50 13.34
N LEU A 239 21.97 0.40 12.55
CA LEU A 239 22.56 1.71 12.28
C LEU A 239 22.59 2.55 13.56
N ASN A 240 23.76 3.07 13.88
CA ASN A 240 23.92 3.99 15.01
C ASN A 240 23.19 5.31 14.72
N GLY A 241 22.14 5.61 15.49
CA GLY A 241 21.29 6.78 15.28
C GLY A 241 19.98 6.50 14.54
N PHE A 242 19.69 5.24 14.19
CA PHE A 242 18.39 4.87 13.63
C PHE A 242 17.25 5.15 14.62
N SER A 243 16.26 5.91 14.17
CA SER A 243 15.07 6.25 14.97
C SER A 243 13.74 5.92 14.27
N GLY A 244 13.79 5.45 13.02
CA GLY A 244 12.61 5.08 12.25
C GLY A 244 12.81 5.29 10.75
N THR A 245 11.70 5.29 10.02
CA THR A 245 11.68 5.46 8.57
C THR A 245 11.04 6.80 8.19
N PRO A 246 11.49 7.46 7.10
CA PRO A 246 12.66 7.10 6.31
C PRO A 246 13.95 7.46 7.06
N THR A 247 14.97 6.62 6.93
CA THR A 247 16.35 6.99 7.29
C THR A 247 17.17 6.93 6.00
N LEU A 248 17.89 8.00 5.68
CA LEU A 248 18.81 8.00 4.55
C LEU A 248 20.24 8.02 5.06
N THR A 249 21.09 7.28 4.35
CA THR A 249 22.54 7.37 4.52
C THR A 249 23.22 7.77 3.23
N ILE A 250 24.27 8.57 3.33
CA ILE A 250 25.16 8.92 2.22
C ILE A 250 26.56 8.43 2.60
N ASN A 251 27.09 7.48 1.82
CA ASN A 251 28.34 6.77 2.12
C ASN A 251 28.40 6.20 3.56
N GLY A 252 27.25 5.74 4.08
CA GLY A 252 27.11 5.17 5.42
C GLY A 252 26.90 6.17 6.55
N LYS A 253 26.95 7.49 6.29
CA LYS A 253 26.60 8.53 7.27
C LYS A 253 25.10 8.80 7.22
N ILE A 254 24.40 8.70 8.36
CA ILE A 254 22.98 9.06 8.47
C ILE A 254 22.81 10.57 8.24
N MET A 255 21.74 10.92 7.52
CA MET A 255 21.36 12.30 7.25
C MET A 255 20.47 12.87 8.37
N ASP A 256 20.83 14.06 8.87
CA ASP A 256 20.05 14.78 9.88
C ASP A 256 18.79 15.44 9.29
N SER A 257 18.85 15.81 8.02
CA SER A 257 17.74 16.43 7.27
C SER A 257 17.55 15.70 5.94
N LEU A 258 16.29 15.45 5.61
CA LEU A 258 15.87 14.82 4.37
C LEU A 258 15.33 15.82 3.34
N SER A 259 15.59 17.12 3.55
CA SER A 259 15.27 18.13 2.55
C SER A 259 16.15 17.94 1.31
N ALA A 260 15.64 18.32 0.14
CA ALA A 260 16.39 18.22 -1.11
C ALA A 260 17.71 18.99 -1.02
N GLU A 261 17.71 20.18 -0.40
CA GLU A 261 18.89 21.03 -0.23
C GLU A 261 19.96 20.33 0.61
N ALA A 262 19.58 19.74 1.75
CA ALA A 262 20.53 19.07 2.63
C ALA A 262 21.14 17.81 1.99
N LEU A 263 20.31 17.02 1.31
CA LEU A 263 20.77 15.82 0.59
C LEU A 263 21.72 16.18 -0.55
N ASN A 264 21.39 17.18 -1.35
CA ASN A 264 22.24 17.64 -2.44
C ASN A 264 23.57 18.21 -1.94
N ALA A 265 23.54 19.02 -0.87
CA ALA A 265 24.76 19.58 -0.28
C ALA A 265 25.72 18.49 0.23
N GLU A 266 25.21 17.44 0.86
CA GLU A 266 26.04 16.31 1.29
C GLU A 266 26.57 15.49 0.10
N ILE A 267 25.76 15.28 -0.95
CA ILE A 267 26.22 14.61 -2.19
C ILE A 267 27.36 15.43 -2.82
N ASP A 268 27.18 16.74 -2.98
CA ASP A 268 28.19 17.63 -3.56
C ASP A 268 29.48 17.62 -2.73
N GLN A 269 29.37 17.64 -1.40
CA GLN A 269 30.51 17.50 -0.51
C GLN A 269 31.22 16.15 -0.68
N ALA A 270 30.46 15.05 -0.75
CA ALA A 270 31.02 13.71 -0.92
C ALA A 270 31.73 13.56 -2.28
N LEU A 271 31.15 14.10 -3.36
CA LEU A 271 31.78 14.12 -4.68
C LEU A 271 33.07 14.95 -4.69
N ALA A 272 33.08 16.13 -4.06
CA ALA A 272 34.26 16.98 -3.95
C ALA A 272 35.43 16.29 -3.22
N LEU A 273 35.13 15.54 -2.15
CA LEU A 273 36.14 14.76 -1.42
C LEU A 273 36.74 13.63 -2.25
N LEU A 274 35.95 13.01 -3.14
CA LEU A 274 36.39 11.93 -4.02
C LEU A 274 37.14 12.43 -5.27
N GLY A 275 36.99 13.72 -5.61
CA GLY A 275 37.66 14.39 -6.74
C GLY A 275 39.04 14.98 -6.42
N GLY A 276 39.40 15.18 -5.14
CA GLY A 276 40.71 15.66 -4.70
C GLY A 276 40.98 17.18 -4.88
N VAL A 277 40.77 17.95 -3.78
CA VAL A 277 41.14 19.38 -3.55
C VAL A 277 40.29 20.38 -4.37
N VAL A 278 39.50 21.30 -3.79
CA VAL A 278 39.89 22.56 -3.12
C VAL A 278 38.91 22.96 -1.98
N GLN A 279 39.53 23.57 -0.96
CA GLN A 279 39.13 24.08 0.36
C GLN A 279 37.97 25.14 0.40
N PRO A 280 37.69 25.71 1.59
CA PRO A 280 36.59 25.42 2.52
C PRO A 280 35.32 26.27 2.28
N ALA A 281 34.21 25.85 2.88
CA ALA A 281 33.02 26.67 3.02
C ALA A 281 33.35 28.02 3.69
N VAL A 282 33.00 29.13 3.02
CA VAL A 282 32.80 30.43 3.67
C VAL A 282 31.29 30.67 3.72
N PRO A 283 30.70 30.95 4.89
CA PRO A 283 29.29 31.30 4.99
C PRO A 283 29.07 32.70 4.44
N THR A 284 28.10 32.88 3.53
CA THR A 284 27.62 34.20 3.13
C THR A 284 26.77 34.78 4.27
N ALA A 285 27.43 35.41 5.25
CA ALA A 285 26.80 36.34 6.16
C ALA A 285 26.86 37.74 5.54
N THR A 286 25.73 38.21 5.01
CA THR A 286 25.54 39.60 4.59
C THR A 286 25.66 40.49 5.81
N THR A 287 26.79 41.19 5.96
CA THR A 287 26.91 42.32 6.87
C THR A 287 26.88 43.58 6.04
N GLU A 288 25.72 44.25 6.02
CA GLU A 288 25.64 45.65 5.63
C GLU A 288 26.52 46.47 6.60
N ILE A 289 27.60 47.05 6.08
CA ILE A 289 28.28 48.15 6.76
C ILE A 289 27.76 49.43 6.12
N MET A 290 26.85 50.10 6.83
CA MET A 290 26.55 51.51 6.64
C MET A 290 27.80 52.32 6.99
N VAL A 291 28.42 52.96 6.00
CA VAL A 291 29.32 54.09 6.21
C VAL A 291 28.54 55.36 5.86
N THR A 292 28.29 56.16 6.90
CA THR A 292 27.82 57.54 6.78
C THR A 292 29.00 58.43 6.42
N GLU A 293 28.90 59.17 5.32
CA GLU A 293 29.81 60.29 5.03
C GLU A 293 28.99 61.55 4.76
N ASP A 294 29.10 62.51 5.68
CA ASP A 294 28.62 63.87 5.59
C ASP A 294 29.82 64.75 5.23
N ALA A 295 29.78 65.40 4.06
CA ALA A 295 30.57 66.61 3.79
C ALA A 295 30.04 67.33 2.54
N THR A 296 29.51 68.53 2.79
CA THR A 296 29.02 69.51 1.83
C THR A 296 30.18 70.32 1.25
N ALA A 297 30.27 70.50 -0.08
CA ALA A 297 30.89 71.69 -0.70
C ALA A 297 30.55 71.85 -2.19
N THR A 298 30.24 73.09 -2.56
CA THR A 298 29.70 73.66 -3.80
C THR A 298 30.74 73.98 -4.91
N VAL A 299 30.45 73.60 -6.18
CA VAL A 299 30.32 74.37 -7.46
C VAL A 299 31.22 75.64 -7.66
N PRO A 300 31.86 75.96 -8.84
CA PRO A 300 31.24 76.05 -10.19
C PRO A 300 32.08 75.68 -11.45
N ALA A 301 31.36 75.68 -12.59
CA ALA A 301 31.76 75.53 -13.99
C ALA A 301 32.68 76.64 -14.55
N PRO A 302 33.19 76.47 -15.78
CA PRO A 302 32.72 77.39 -16.83
C PRO A 302 32.50 76.77 -18.23
N THR A 303 31.73 77.55 -18.98
CA THR A 303 31.21 77.47 -20.36
C THR A 303 32.28 77.59 -21.46
N ASN A 304 32.00 76.98 -22.61
CA ASN A 304 31.88 77.62 -23.96
C ASN A 304 32.71 77.00 -25.11
N THR A 305 31.99 76.56 -26.16
CA THR A 305 32.18 76.77 -27.62
C THR A 305 33.59 76.61 -28.22
N GLN A 306 33.83 75.83 -29.29
CA GLN A 306 33.61 76.24 -30.68
C GLN A 306 34.04 75.11 -31.67
N GLN A 307 33.32 74.97 -32.78
CA GLN A 307 33.62 74.16 -33.97
C GLN A 307 34.36 75.00 -35.03
N PRO A 308 35.16 74.41 -35.94
CA PRO A 308 34.81 74.40 -37.38
C PRO A 308 35.15 73.03 -38.07
N THR A 309 34.34 72.44 -38.99
CA THR A 309 34.33 72.61 -40.49
C THR A 309 35.74 72.61 -41.11
N VAL A 310 36.14 71.91 -42.19
CA VAL A 310 35.57 71.20 -43.37
C VAL A 310 36.73 70.36 -43.98
N THR A 311 36.45 69.32 -44.79
CA THR A 311 36.88 69.20 -46.22
C THR A 311 36.83 67.76 -46.73
N GLU A 312 36.13 67.65 -47.85
CA GLU A 312 35.83 66.56 -48.79
C GLU A 312 37.05 66.10 -49.62
N LEU A 313 37.12 64.81 -50.01
CA LEU A 313 37.53 64.42 -51.39
C LEU A 313 37.27 62.93 -51.74
N ALA A 314 36.35 62.76 -52.69
CA ALA A 314 36.37 61.92 -53.90
C ALA A 314 36.55 60.37 -53.88
N ALA A 315 35.54 59.71 -54.48
CA ALA A 315 35.58 58.46 -55.25
C ALA A 315 36.55 58.57 -56.46
N THR A 316 37.13 57.50 -57.04
CA THR A 316 36.57 56.41 -57.90
C THR A 316 37.77 55.51 -58.34
N PRO A 317 37.64 54.48 -59.21
CA PRO A 317 36.46 53.88 -59.87
C PRO A 317 36.10 52.46 -59.39
#